data_AF-A0A949IST4-F1
#
_entry.id   AF-A0A949IST4-F1
#
_cell.length_a   1.000
_cell.length_b   1.000
_cell.length_c   1.000
_cell.angle_alpha   90.00
_cell.angle_beta   90.00
_cell.angle_gamma   90.00
#
_symmetry.space_group_name_H-M   'P 1'
#
loop_
_entity.id
_entity.type
_entity.pdbx_description
1 polymer ?
#
loop_
_entity_poly.entity_id
_entity_poly.type
_entity_poly.pdbx_seq_one_letter_code
_entity_poly.pdbx_strand_id
1 'polypeptide(L)'
;EAELAVTGGASPRVSPFAGEQDIGALMQRAGFALPVVDSDKIIVHYANPLKLMQDLRGMGASNATHNRLTRPTRRGVLLKAAEIYHEKFAGADGTVPATFHVIYAIGWAPDESQPKPLRPGSAQNKMAEALKAAEISVDEKARP
;
A
#
# COMPACT_ATOMS: atom_id res chain seq x y z
N GLU A 1 -4.74 -21.62 2.33
CA GLU A 1 -4.20 -22.97 2.64
C GLU A 1 -4.85 -23.58 3.89
N ALA A 2 -4.67 -23.01 5.09
CA ALA A 2 -5.20 -23.59 6.34
C ALA A 2 -6.72 -23.86 6.33
N GLU A 3 -7.53 -22.88 5.92
CA GLU A 3 -8.99 -23.04 5.90
C GLU A 3 -9.43 -24.11 4.90
N LEU A 4 -8.81 -24.13 3.72
CA LEU A 4 -9.07 -25.14 2.70
C LEU A 4 -8.73 -26.55 3.21
N ALA A 5 -7.56 -26.71 3.83
CA ALA A 5 -7.13 -28.00 4.38
C ALA A 5 -8.05 -28.52 5.50
N VAL A 6 -8.56 -27.64 6.36
CA VAL A 6 -9.34 -28.03 7.55
C VAL A 6 -10.85 -28.10 7.29
N THR A 7 -11.37 -27.32 6.34
CA THR A 7 -12.82 -27.18 6.13
C THR A 7 -13.29 -27.59 4.74
N GLY A 8 -12.38 -27.85 3.80
CA GLY A 8 -12.71 -28.16 2.40
C GLY A 8 -13.20 -26.96 1.59
N GLY A 9 -13.15 -25.75 2.15
CA GLY A 9 -13.57 -24.52 1.49
C GLY A 9 -12.72 -23.33 1.92
N ALA A 10 -12.90 -22.19 1.26
CA ALA A 10 -12.21 -20.94 1.57
C ALA A 10 -13.22 -19.79 1.66
N SER A 11 -13.06 -18.94 2.67
CA SER A 11 -13.82 -17.70 2.80
C SER A 11 -12.89 -16.49 2.58
N PRO A 12 -13.39 -15.34 2.13
CA PRO A 12 -12.56 -14.15 2.03
C PRO A 12 -12.14 -13.70 3.43
N ARG A 13 -10.82 -13.70 3.69
CA ARG A 13 -10.23 -13.40 5.01
C ARG A 13 -9.57 -12.03 5.10
N VAL A 14 -9.21 -11.44 3.97
CA VAL A 14 -8.42 -10.22 3.87
C VAL A 14 -9.25 -9.19 3.09
N SER A 15 -9.36 -7.99 3.63
CA SER A 15 -9.97 -6.87 2.91
C SER A 15 -8.98 -6.34 1.87
N PRO A 16 -9.45 -5.80 0.73
CA PRO A 16 -8.56 -5.20 -0.26
C PRO A 16 -7.68 -4.12 0.36
N PHE A 17 -6.39 -4.12 0.02
CA PHE A 17 -5.46 -3.06 0.39
C PHE A 17 -5.53 -1.95 -0.65
N ALA A 18 -5.47 -0.70 -0.21
CA ALA A 18 -5.27 0.44 -1.09
C ALA A 18 -3.77 0.73 -1.22
N GLY A 19 -3.31 1.02 -2.42
CA GLY A 19 -1.97 1.54 -2.68
C GLY A 19 -1.93 3.08 -2.70
N GLU A 20 -0.74 3.65 -2.81
CA GLU A 20 -0.53 5.11 -2.84
C GLU A 20 -1.27 5.76 -4.01
N GLN A 21 -1.30 5.09 -5.15
CA GLN A 21 -1.99 5.53 -6.36
C GLN A 21 -3.51 5.57 -6.16
N ASP A 22 -4.08 4.57 -5.45
CA ASP A 22 -5.51 4.52 -5.15
C ASP A 22 -5.90 5.69 -4.23
N ILE A 23 -5.07 5.98 -3.23
CA ILE A 23 -5.28 7.11 -2.32
C ILE A 23 -5.17 8.44 -3.08
N GLY A 24 -4.16 8.62 -3.93
CA GLY A 24 -4.01 9.82 -4.73
C GLY A 24 -5.21 10.06 -5.67
N ALA A 25 -5.66 9.01 -6.36
CA ALA A 25 -6.85 9.07 -7.20
C ALA A 25 -8.12 9.37 -6.40
N LEU A 26 -8.26 8.79 -5.20
CA LEU A 26 -9.37 9.06 -4.29
C LEU A 26 -9.40 10.53 -3.86
N MET A 27 -8.26 11.11 -3.51
CA MET A 27 -8.16 12.51 -3.09
C MET A 27 -8.55 13.48 -4.20
N GLN A 28 -8.09 13.23 -5.44
CA GLN A 28 -8.48 14.03 -6.59
C GLN A 28 -9.99 13.96 -6.84
N ARG A 29 -10.57 12.75 -6.76
CA ARG A 29 -12.02 12.55 -6.88
C ARG A 29 -12.81 13.21 -5.75
N ALA A 30 -12.25 13.28 -4.56
CA ALA A 30 -12.83 13.98 -3.42
C ALA A 30 -12.69 15.52 -3.52
N GLY A 31 -11.98 16.03 -4.53
CA GLY A 31 -11.86 17.46 -4.81
C GLY A 31 -10.67 18.14 -4.12
N PHE A 32 -9.74 17.38 -3.55
CA PHE A 32 -8.50 17.96 -3.02
C PHE A 32 -7.55 18.36 -4.16
N ALA A 33 -6.95 19.54 -4.02
CA ALA A 33 -5.89 20.03 -4.88
C ALA A 33 -4.52 19.62 -4.34
N LEU A 34 -3.55 19.48 -5.25
CA LEU A 34 -2.15 19.16 -4.96
C LEU A 34 -1.97 17.95 -4.01
N PRO A 35 -2.60 16.79 -4.26
CA PRO A 35 -2.46 15.65 -3.36
C PRO A 35 -1.02 15.14 -3.35
N VAL A 36 -0.46 15.01 -2.15
CA VAL A 36 0.83 14.37 -1.88
C VAL A 36 0.53 13.11 -1.10
N VAL A 37 0.98 11.97 -1.63
CA VAL A 37 0.84 10.66 -0.99
C VAL A 37 2.23 10.09 -0.81
N ASP A 38 2.50 9.61 0.40
CA ASP A 38 3.75 8.96 0.76
C ASP A 38 3.45 7.69 1.58
N SER A 39 4.41 6.78 1.69
CA SER A 39 4.22 5.55 2.46
C SER A 39 5.46 5.09 3.20
N ASP A 40 5.24 4.63 4.44
CA ASP A 40 6.25 3.95 5.24
C ASP A 40 5.97 2.45 5.28
N LYS A 41 7.05 1.67 5.18
CA LYS A 41 7.03 0.22 5.39
C LYS A 41 7.70 -0.12 6.72
N ILE A 42 6.91 -0.64 7.65
CA ILE A 42 7.38 -1.01 8.99
C ILE A 42 7.30 -2.53 9.14
N ILE A 43 8.41 -3.16 9.52
CA ILE A 43 8.46 -4.60 9.79
C ILE A 43 8.55 -4.79 11.30
N VAL A 44 7.56 -5.47 11.87
CA VAL A 44 7.49 -5.78 13.30
C VAL A 44 7.58 -7.28 13.50
N HIS A 45 8.47 -7.71 14.39
CA HIS A 45 8.67 -9.12 14.70
C HIS A 45 7.81 -9.52 15.90
N TYR A 46 6.97 -10.53 15.72
CA TYR A 46 6.08 -11.04 16.76
C TYR A 46 6.57 -12.37 17.28
N ALA A 47 6.40 -12.62 18.58
CA ALA A 47 6.76 -13.91 19.19
C ALA A 47 6.03 -15.10 18.56
N ASN A 48 4.79 -14.91 18.09
CA ASN A 48 4.05 -15.93 17.33
C ASN A 48 2.88 -15.30 16.54
N PRO A 49 2.32 -16.00 15.54
CA PRO A 49 1.22 -15.51 14.72
C PRO A 49 -0.09 -15.24 15.48
N LEU A 50 -0.32 -15.92 16.61
CA LEU A 50 -1.53 -15.71 17.42
C LEU A 50 -1.50 -14.34 18.11
N LYS A 51 -0.33 -13.89 18.56
CA LYS A 51 -0.15 -12.55 19.13
C LYS A 51 -0.39 -11.47 18.07
N LEU A 52 0.15 -11.64 16.86
CA LEU A 52 -0.15 -10.77 15.72
C LEU A 52 -1.66 -10.67 15.47
N MET A 53 -2.38 -11.79 15.45
CA MET A 53 -3.84 -11.79 15.25
C MET A 53 -4.61 -11.09 16.37
N GLN A 54 -4.13 -11.16 17.62
CA GLN A 54 -4.71 -10.43 18.74
C GLN A 54 -4.52 -8.91 18.57
N ASP A 55 -3.33 -8.48 18.17
CA ASP A 55 -3.03 -7.06 18.00
C ASP A 55 -3.76 -6.46 16.80
N LEU A 56 -3.86 -7.19 15.67
CA LEU A 56 -4.70 -6.81 14.54
C LEU A 56 -6.17 -6.62 14.95
N ARG A 57 -6.69 -7.49 15.83
CA ARG A 57 -8.04 -7.32 16.38
C ARG A 57 -8.14 -6.06 17.25
N GLY A 58 -7.14 -5.81 18.10
CA GLY A 58 -7.09 -4.61 18.95
C GLY A 58 -7.02 -3.31 18.15
N MET A 59 -6.34 -3.32 17.00
CA MET A 59 -6.25 -2.18 16.08
C MET A 59 -7.52 -1.97 15.24
N GLY A 60 -8.54 -2.82 15.37
CA GLY A 60 -9.73 -2.77 14.51
C GLY A 60 -9.50 -3.27 13.08
N ALA A 61 -8.33 -3.84 12.78
CA ALA A 61 -7.96 -4.42 11.48
C ALA A 61 -8.61 -5.81 11.26
N SER A 62 -9.85 -5.97 11.72
CA SER A 62 -10.65 -7.16 11.48
C SER A 62 -11.23 -7.14 10.05
N ASN A 63 -11.60 -8.32 9.56
CA ASN A 63 -12.10 -8.48 8.19
C ASN A 63 -13.44 -7.75 7.97
N ALA A 64 -13.44 -6.75 7.07
CA ALA A 64 -14.61 -5.94 6.73
C ALA A 64 -15.32 -6.39 5.43
N THR A 65 -14.88 -7.47 4.80
CA THR A 65 -15.44 -7.93 3.51
C THR A 65 -16.90 -8.35 3.64
N HIS A 66 -17.72 -8.07 2.61
CA HIS A 66 -19.16 -8.35 2.61
C HIS A 66 -19.47 -9.85 2.76
N ASN A 67 -18.81 -10.68 1.95
CA ASN A 67 -18.97 -12.14 1.96
C ASN A 67 -18.07 -12.85 2.98
N ARG A 68 -17.65 -12.16 4.05
CA ARG A 68 -16.80 -12.76 5.08
C ARG A 68 -17.53 -13.87 5.83
N LEU A 69 -16.76 -14.75 6.46
CA LEU A 69 -17.32 -15.70 7.42
C LEU A 69 -17.86 -14.95 8.64
N THR A 70 -19.17 -15.03 8.88
CA THR A 70 -19.87 -14.36 10.00
C THR A 70 -19.92 -15.19 11.28
N ARG A 71 -19.66 -16.49 11.19
CA ARG A 71 -19.53 -17.38 12.36
C ARG A 71 -18.09 -17.42 12.87
N PRO A 72 -17.87 -17.76 14.15
CA PRO A 72 -16.52 -17.96 14.69
C PRO A 72 -15.70 -18.96 13.86
N THR A 73 -14.42 -18.64 13.70
CA THR A 73 -13.48 -19.52 12.99
C THR A 73 -13.14 -20.72 13.88
N ARG A 74 -13.12 -21.92 13.29
CA ARG A 74 -12.79 -23.16 14.02
C ARG A 74 -11.36 -23.08 14.56
N ARG A 75 -11.15 -23.53 15.80
CA ARG A 75 -9.82 -23.54 16.45
C ARG A 75 -8.74 -24.22 15.59
N GLY A 76 -9.07 -25.35 14.96
CA GLY A 76 -8.14 -26.07 14.09
C GLY A 76 -7.64 -25.25 12.89
N VAL A 77 -8.48 -24.36 12.33
CA VAL A 77 -8.07 -23.47 11.24
C VAL A 77 -7.04 -22.45 11.75
N LEU A 78 -7.25 -21.87 12.93
CA LEU A 78 -6.33 -20.89 13.52
C LEU A 78 -4.97 -21.52 13.86
N LEU A 79 -4.98 -22.72 14.43
CA LEU A 79 -3.75 -23.45 14.75
C LEU A 79 -2.99 -23.82 13.48
N LYS A 80 -3.66 -24.35 12.46
CA LYS A 80 -3.01 -24.70 11.19
C LYS A 80 -2.49 -23.47 10.45
N ALA A 81 -3.20 -22.34 10.53
CA ALA A 81 -2.73 -21.08 9.97
C ALA A 81 -1.47 -20.58 10.68
N ALA A 82 -1.42 -20.66 12.01
CA ALA A 82 -0.25 -20.27 12.80
C ALA A 82 0.96 -21.17 12.49
N GLU A 83 0.76 -22.49 12.39
CA GLU A 83 1.80 -23.45 11.99
C GLU A 83 2.37 -23.09 10.61
N ILE A 84 1.51 -22.95 9.59
CA ILE A 84 1.93 -22.60 8.23
C ILE A 84 2.66 -21.25 8.17
N TYR A 85 2.19 -20.26 8.93
CA TYR A 85 2.84 -18.95 8.96
C TYR A 85 4.25 -19.03 9.56
N HIS A 86 4.40 -19.79 10.65
CA HIS A 86 5.68 -20.00 11.29
C HIS A 86 6.63 -20.78 10.38
N GLU A 87 6.20 -21.90 9.79
CA GLU A 87 7.01 -22.69 8.84
C GLU A 87 7.55 -21.86 7.67
N LYS A 88 6.76 -20.90 7.17
CA LYS A 88 7.13 -20.11 5.98
C LYS A 88 7.96 -18.87 6.29
N PHE A 89 7.75 -18.25 7.45
CA PHE A 89 8.24 -16.90 7.72
C PHE A 89 9.03 -16.76 9.03
N ALA A 90 9.13 -17.80 9.86
CA ALA A 90 9.88 -17.69 11.11
C ALA A 90 11.35 -17.34 10.86
N GLY A 91 11.84 -16.35 11.62
CA GLY A 91 13.26 -16.04 11.72
C GLY A 91 14.02 -17.11 12.50
N ALA A 92 15.35 -17.01 12.51
CA ALA A 92 16.22 -17.91 13.26
C ALA A 92 15.95 -17.89 14.79
N ASP A 93 15.39 -16.79 15.29
CA ASP A 93 14.98 -16.59 16.68
C ASP A 93 13.57 -17.11 16.99
N GLY A 94 12.88 -17.69 16.00
CA GLY A 94 11.51 -18.19 16.11
C GLY A 94 10.43 -17.08 16.06
N THR A 95 10.81 -15.81 15.91
CA THR A 95 9.83 -14.73 15.72
C THR A 95 9.28 -14.75 14.30
N VAL A 96 8.10 -14.17 14.11
CA VAL A 96 7.45 -14.08 12.80
C VAL A 96 7.32 -12.61 12.39
N PRO A 97 7.80 -12.22 11.19
CA PRO A 97 7.73 -10.84 10.74
C PRO A 97 6.34 -10.51 10.22
N ALA A 98 5.81 -9.36 10.62
CA ALA A 98 4.62 -8.76 10.05
C ALA A 98 4.99 -7.41 9.44
N THR A 99 4.62 -7.20 8.18
CA THR A 99 4.85 -5.95 7.47
C THR A 99 3.59 -5.09 7.51
N PHE A 100 3.73 -3.86 7.99
CA PHE A 100 2.70 -2.84 8.00
C PHE A 100 3.08 -1.75 7.00
N HIS A 101 2.13 -1.39 6.14
CA HIS A 101 2.25 -0.23 5.26
C HIS A 101 1.40 0.89 5.84
N VAL A 102 2.03 2.02 6.12
CA VAL A 102 1.35 3.24 6.59
C VAL A 102 1.39 4.24 5.45
N ILE A 103 0.22 4.58 4.92
CA ILE A 103 0.10 5.57 3.84
C ILE A 103 -0.29 6.91 4.46
N TYR A 104 0.50 7.94 4.18
CA TYR A 104 0.21 9.32 4.53
C TYR A 104 -0.29 10.06 3.31
N ALA A 105 -1.29 10.90 3.51
CA ALA A 105 -1.90 11.63 2.42
C ALA A 105 -2.23 13.04 2.88
N ILE A 106 -1.77 14.03 2.14
CA ILE A 106 -1.99 15.46 2.41
C ILE A 106 -2.53 16.10 1.14
N GLY A 107 -3.54 16.94 1.28
CA GLY A 107 -4.16 17.65 0.16
C GLY A 107 -4.77 18.94 0.64
N TRP A 108 -4.93 19.89 -0.28
CA TRP A 108 -5.45 21.21 0.02
C TRP A 108 -6.87 21.36 -0.52
N ALA A 109 -7.67 22.16 0.17
CA ALA A 109 -8.90 22.65 -0.45
C ALA A 109 -8.52 23.50 -1.69
N PRO A 110 -9.28 23.44 -2.78
CA PRO A 110 -9.02 24.28 -3.95
C PRO A 110 -9.02 25.77 -3.59
N ASP A 111 -8.01 26.51 -4.08
CA ASP A 111 -7.89 27.96 -3.86
C ASP A 111 -7.31 28.65 -5.10
N GLU A 112 -7.71 29.89 -5.38
CA GLU A 112 -7.27 30.62 -6.57
C GLU A 112 -5.77 30.95 -6.57
N SER A 113 -5.16 31.06 -5.39
CA SER A 113 -3.72 31.33 -5.23
C SER A 113 -2.85 30.12 -5.60
N GLN A 114 -3.46 28.94 -5.81
CA GLN A 114 -2.72 27.74 -6.16
C GLN A 114 -2.15 27.83 -7.59
N PRO A 115 -0.92 27.33 -7.79
CA PRO A 115 -0.27 27.38 -9.09
C PRO A 115 -1.07 26.60 -10.13
N LYS A 116 -1.40 27.27 -11.24
CA LYS A 116 -2.08 26.66 -12.38
C LYS A 116 -1.03 26.22 -13.41
N PRO A 117 -1.15 25.02 -14.00
CA PRO A 117 -0.29 24.60 -15.08
C PRO A 117 -0.31 25.63 -16.22
N LEU A 118 0.86 25.97 -16.75
CA LEU A 118 0.96 26.79 -17.96
C LEU A 118 0.31 26.05 -19.15
N ARG A 119 -0.16 26.81 -20.13
CA ARG A 119 -0.69 26.22 -21.36
C ARG A 119 0.40 25.42 -22.06
N PRO A 120 0.12 24.23 -22.61
CA PRO A 120 1.10 23.50 -23.41
C PRO A 120 1.72 24.41 -24.49
N GLY A 121 3.05 24.38 -24.62
CA GLY A 121 3.79 25.23 -25.56
C GLY A 121 4.08 26.67 -25.10
N SER A 122 3.65 27.07 -23.90
CA SER A 122 3.92 28.41 -23.33
C SER A 122 5.11 28.45 -22.36
N ALA A 123 6.03 27.49 -22.45
CA ALA A 123 7.24 27.46 -21.63
C ALA A 123 8.10 28.70 -21.93
N GLN A 124 8.43 29.48 -20.89
CA GLN A 124 9.25 30.69 -21.02
C GLN A 124 10.75 30.41 -20.93
N ASN A 125 11.12 29.30 -20.26
CA ASN A 125 12.51 28.91 -20.03
C ASN A 125 12.80 27.57 -20.71
N LYS A 126 14.00 27.41 -21.26
CA LYS A 126 14.47 26.15 -21.83
C LYS A 126 14.98 25.22 -20.75
N MET A 127 14.59 23.94 -20.81
CA MET A 127 15.04 22.93 -19.83
C MET A 127 16.54 22.63 -19.94
N ALA A 128 17.12 22.75 -21.14
CA ALA A 128 18.56 22.62 -21.37
C ALA A 128 19.39 23.62 -20.57
N GLU A 129 18.89 24.85 -20.43
CA GLU A 129 19.56 25.92 -19.66
C GLU A 129 19.52 25.62 -18.16
N ALA A 130 18.38 25.14 -17.64
CA ALA A 130 18.23 24.76 -16.24
C ALA A 130 19.12 23.57 -15.83
N LEU A 131 19.27 22.59 -16.73
CA LEU A 131 20.06 21.38 -16.48
C LEU A 131 21.53 21.50 -16.90
N LYS A 132 21.94 22.64 -17.49
CA LYS A 132 23.26 22.83 -18.13
C LYS A 132 23.59 21.72 -19.14
N ALA A 133 22.58 21.25 -19.87
CA ALA A 133 22.70 20.15 -20.82
C ALA A 133 22.78 20.67 -22.26
N ALA A 134 23.51 19.94 -23.13
CA ALA A 134 23.50 20.22 -24.56
C ALA A 134 22.16 19.75 -25.17
N GLU A 135 21.48 20.64 -25.89
CA GLU A 135 20.23 20.34 -26.58
C GLU A 135 20.57 19.79 -27.98
N ILE A 136 20.14 18.57 -28.29
CA ILE A 136 20.33 17.96 -29.61
C ILE A 136 19.02 18.13 -30.38
N SER A 137 19.08 18.77 -31.56
CA SER A 137 17.90 18.91 -32.42
C SER A 137 17.43 17.54 -32.89
N VAL A 138 16.11 17.37 -33.08
CA VAL A 138 15.51 16.11 -33.57
C VAL A 138 16.09 15.71 -34.94
N ASP A 139 16.60 16.66 -35.70
CA ASP A 139 17.22 16.46 -37.01
C ASP A 139 18.71 16.08 -36.94
N GLU A 140 19.36 16.21 -35.77
CA GLU A 140 20.76 15.81 -35.56
C GLU A 140 20.85 14.41 -34.95
N LYS A 141 21.52 13.49 -35.66
CA LYS A 141 21.83 12.15 -35.11
C LYS A 141 22.76 12.29 -33.92
N ALA A 142 22.32 11.80 -32.75
CA ALA A 142 23.17 11.64 -31.57
C ALA A 142 24.42 10.84 -31.96
N ARG A 143 25.60 11.41 -31.71
CA ARG A 143 26.87 10.68 -31.85
C ARG A 143 27.01 9.75 -30.63
N PRO A 144 27.52 8.52 -30.83
CA PRO A 144 27.68 7.54 -29.76
C PRO A 144 28.62 8.03 -28.65
#